data_AF-A0A2T5FUV8-F1
#
_entry.id   AF-A0A2T5FUV8-F1
#
_cell.length_a   1.000
_cell.length_b   1.000
_cell.length_c   1.000
_cell.angle_alpha   90.00
_cell.angle_beta   90.00
_cell.angle_gamma   90.00
#
_symmetry.space_group_name_H-M   'P 1'
#
loop_
_entity.id
_entity.type
_entity.pdbx_description
1 polymer ?
#
loop_
_entity_poly.entity_id
_entity_poly.type
_entity_poly.pdbx_seq_one_letter_code
_entity_poly.pdbx_strand_id
1 'polypeptide(L)'
;MTQHSEAPAAETVAHQEAHGAAPHADPSALGLDATGWVSLAMLALILIMLWKKVPAVVGGALDKKIDSIRAQLDEATKLRAEAEALKAEYEVKAATAGKEAEAILAHARSEASSIVAQAQSDAQTLIERRGRMAEDKIAAAERAALAEVRAKAAEAAAAAAATLIARNHGAEADKALVDSTIASLGTSGRLN
;
A
#
# COMPACT_ATOMS: atom_id res chain seq x y z
N MET A 1 -39.35 -87.24 -45.41
CA MET A 1 -39.13 -88.04 -44.19
C MET A 1 -39.98 -87.36 -43.11
N THR A 2 -41.25 -87.76 -42.91
CA THR A 2 -41.71 -88.66 -41.82
C THR A 2 -41.37 -88.06 -40.43
N GLN A 3 -42.27 -87.79 -39.48
CA GLN A 3 -43.71 -88.03 -39.32
C GLN A 3 -44.23 -87.23 -38.08
N HIS A 4 -45.51 -86.81 -38.12
CA HIS A 4 -46.61 -86.75 -37.11
C HIS A 4 -46.34 -86.60 -35.58
N SER A 5 -47.20 -86.00 -34.73
CA SER A 5 -48.66 -85.77 -34.73
C SER A 5 -49.06 -84.70 -33.67
N GLU A 6 -50.27 -84.14 -33.86
CA GLU A 6 -51.25 -83.61 -32.88
C GLU A 6 -51.14 -82.21 -32.23
N ALA A 7 -52.25 -81.46 -32.36
CA ALA A 7 -52.62 -80.18 -31.70
C ALA A 7 -53.51 -80.48 -30.45
N PRO A 8 -54.20 -79.52 -29.76
CA PRO A 8 -54.23 -78.05 -29.85
C PRO A 8 -54.26 -77.28 -28.48
N ALA A 9 -54.22 -75.94 -28.59
CA ALA A 9 -54.79 -74.88 -27.74
C ALA A 9 -55.09 -75.10 -26.23
N ALA A 10 -54.57 -74.19 -25.39
CA ALA A 10 -55.21 -73.84 -24.12
C ALA A 10 -54.96 -72.35 -23.78
N GLU A 11 -56.03 -71.58 -23.84
CA GLU A 11 -56.18 -70.22 -23.31
C GLU A 11 -56.00 -70.23 -21.78
N THR A 12 -55.15 -69.36 -21.24
CA THR A 12 -55.20 -69.02 -19.82
C THR A 12 -56.22 -67.91 -19.63
N VAL A 13 -57.45 -68.37 -19.38
CA VAL A 13 -58.63 -67.56 -19.07
C VAL A 13 -58.40 -66.74 -17.79
N ALA A 14 -58.61 -65.43 -17.91
CA ALA A 14 -58.81 -64.52 -16.80
C ALA A 14 -60.09 -64.92 -16.05
N HIS A 15 -59.96 -65.27 -14.77
CA HIS A 15 -61.12 -65.48 -13.90
C HIS A 15 -61.42 -64.17 -13.17
N GLN A 16 -62.32 -63.39 -13.74
CA GLN A 16 -62.99 -62.27 -13.09
C GLN A 16 -64.24 -62.84 -12.41
N GLU A 17 -64.18 -63.03 -11.09
CA GLU A 17 -65.37 -63.41 -10.31
C GLU A 17 -66.24 -62.19 -10.05
N ALA A 18 -67.32 -62.09 -10.81
CA ALA A 18 -68.51 -61.38 -10.42
C ALA A 18 -69.20 -62.16 -9.29
N HIS A 19 -68.98 -61.75 -8.04
CA HIS A 19 -69.78 -62.23 -6.92
C HIS A 19 -71.10 -61.46 -6.87
N GLY A 20 -72.16 -62.14 -7.31
CA GLY A 20 -73.53 -61.75 -7.06
C GLY A 20 -73.86 -61.80 -5.57
N ALA A 21 -74.83 -60.97 -5.19
CA ALA A 21 -75.37 -60.85 -3.85
C ALA A 21 -75.84 -62.20 -3.29
N ALA A 22 -75.13 -62.72 -2.29
CA ALA A 22 -75.61 -63.70 -1.34
C ALA A 22 -75.80 -63.00 0.03
N PRO A 23 -76.82 -63.34 0.82
CA PRO A 23 -76.97 -62.78 2.16
C PRO A 23 -75.82 -63.30 3.02
N HIS A 24 -74.82 -62.45 3.25
CA HIS A 24 -73.73 -62.75 4.17
C HIS A 24 -74.32 -62.87 5.57
N ALA A 25 -74.27 -64.06 6.16
CA ALA A 25 -74.54 -64.24 7.58
C ALA A 25 -73.45 -63.47 8.33
N ASP A 26 -73.82 -62.33 8.91
CA ASP A 26 -72.89 -61.52 9.69
C ASP A 26 -72.36 -62.38 10.85
N PRO A 27 -71.03 -62.61 10.96
CA PRO A 27 -70.47 -63.28 12.12
C PRO A 27 -70.61 -62.35 13.34
N SER A 28 -71.76 -62.41 14.00
CA SER A 28 -72.03 -61.63 15.20
C SER A 28 -71.55 -62.39 16.43
N ALA A 29 -70.45 -61.93 17.03
CA ALA A 29 -69.98 -62.41 18.33
C ALA A 29 -70.43 -61.43 19.41
N LEU A 30 -71.17 -61.92 20.43
CA LEU A 30 -71.68 -61.13 21.56
C LEU A 30 -72.66 -59.99 21.16
N GLY A 31 -73.53 -60.21 20.16
CA GLY A 31 -74.61 -59.28 19.81
C GLY A 31 -74.20 -58.05 18.98
N LEU A 32 -72.95 -58.00 18.53
CA LEU A 32 -72.42 -56.96 17.64
C LEU A 32 -72.10 -57.58 16.27
N ASP A 33 -72.44 -56.88 15.20
CA ASP A 33 -72.09 -57.24 13.83
C ASP A 33 -70.58 -57.05 13.55
N ALA A 34 -70.12 -57.51 12.38
CA ALA A 34 -68.70 -57.39 12.00
C ALA A 34 -68.24 -55.92 11.95
N THR A 35 -69.12 -55.01 11.54
CA THR A 35 -68.89 -53.56 11.57
C THR A 35 -68.74 -53.01 12.99
N GLY A 36 -69.49 -53.55 13.96
CA GLY A 36 -69.37 -53.24 15.39
C GLY A 36 -67.99 -53.58 15.93
N TRP A 37 -67.47 -54.78 15.66
CA TRP A 37 -66.12 -55.18 16.07
C TRP A 37 -65.02 -54.36 15.38
N VAL A 38 -65.17 -54.04 14.09
CA VAL A 38 -64.24 -53.15 13.36
C VAL A 38 -64.24 -51.75 13.95
N SER A 39 -65.42 -51.20 14.28
CA SER A 39 -65.53 -49.89 14.91
C SER A 39 -64.93 -49.87 16.32
N LEU A 40 -65.08 -50.95 17.10
CA LEU A 40 -64.45 -51.11 18.42
C LEU A 40 -62.92 -51.18 18.31
N ALA A 41 -62.41 -51.92 17.31
CA ALA A 41 -60.97 -52.01 17.05
C ALA A 41 -60.38 -50.66 16.60
N MET A 42 -61.10 -49.90 15.75
CA MET A 42 -60.72 -48.54 15.37
C MET A 42 -60.76 -47.58 16.56
N LEU A 43 -61.78 -47.68 17.42
CA LEU A 43 -61.86 -46.87 18.63
C LEU A 43 -60.70 -47.17 19.59
N ALA A 44 -60.37 -48.46 19.78
CA ALA A 44 -59.23 -48.88 20.58
C ALA A 44 -57.90 -48.36 19.99
N LEU A 45 -57.72 -48.41 18.66
CA LEU A 45 -56.55 -47.85 17.98
C LEU A 45 -56.42 -46.33 18.20
N ILE A 46 -57.53 -45.58 18.06
CA ILE A 46 -57.56 -44.13 18.29
C ILE A 46 -57.23 -43.80 19.74
N LEU A 47 -57.80 -44.54 20.71
CA LEU A 47 -57.50 -44.38 22.13
C LEU A 47 -56.03 -44.68 22.43
N ILE A 48 -55.46 -45.73 21.84
CA ILE A 48 -54.04 -46.06 21.97
C ILE A 48 -53.16 -44.96 21.34
N MET A 49 -53.52 -44.42 20.19
CA MET A 49 -52.80 -43.29 19.55
C MET A 49 -52.83 -42.02 20.39
N LEU A 50 -53.98 -41.70 21.01
CA LEU A 50 -54.13 -40.58 21.93
C LEU A 50 -53.31 -40.80 23.21
N TRP A 51 -53.34 -42.01 23.77
CA TRP A 51 -52.57 -42.36 24.97
C TRP A 51 -51.06 -42.34 24.71
N LYS A 52 -50.63 -42.76 23.51
CA LYS A 52 -49.24 -42.64 23.04
C LYS A 52 -48.88 -41.25 22.51
N LYS A 53 -49.81 -40.29 22.56
CA LYS A 53 -49.62 -38.87 22.23
C LYS A 53 -49.02 -38.65 20.83
N VAL A 54 -49.35 -39.52 19.87
CA VAL A 54 -48.89 -39.41 18.48
C VAL A 54 -49.16 -38.02 17.87
N PRO A 55 -50.35 -37.40 18.02
CA PRO A 55 -50.57 -36.05 17.49
C PRO A 55 -49.65 -34.99 18.13
N ALA A 56 -49.28 -35.15 19.40
CA ALA A 56 -48.35 -34.22 20.06
C ALA A 56 -46.91 -34.36 19.55
N VAL A 57 -46.47 -35.58 19.21
CA VAL A 57 -45.14 -35.82 18.62
C VAL A 57 -45.05 -35.22 17.21
N VAL A 58 -46.11 -35.34 16.41
CA VAL A 58 -46.18 -34.72 15.08
C VAL A 58 -46.18 -33.20 15.18
N GLY A 59 -46.97 -32.63 16.11
CA GLY A 59 -46.95 -31.19 16.40
C GLY A 59 -45.57 -30.68 16.80
N GLY A 60 -44.91 -31.34 17.76
CA GLY A 60 -43.56 -30.96 18.20
C GLY A 60 -42.49 -31.09 17.11
N ALA A 61 -42.62 -32.04 16.17
CA ALA A 61 -41.72 -32.15 15.03
C ALA A 61 -41.90 -30.98 14.04
N LEU A 62 -43.15 -30.54 13.80
CA LEU A 62 -43.45 -29.37 12.99
C LEU A 62 -42.95 -28.09 13.65
N ASP A 63 -43.19 -27.92 14.95
CA ASP A 63 -42.69 -26.76 15.71
C ASP A 63 -41.16 -26.68 15.65
N LYS A 64 -40.47 -27.82 15.83
CA LYS A 64 -39.01 -27.89 15.68
C LYS A 64 -38.53 -27.48 14.29
N LYS A 65 -39.28 -27.83 13.23
CA LYS A 65 -38.96 -27.37 11.87
C LYS A 65 -39.21 -25.88 11.71
N ILE A 66 -40.29 -25.35 12.25
CA ILE A 66 -40.59 -23.91 12.23
C ILE A 66 -39.48 -23.13 12.93
N ASP A 67 -39.08 -23.56 14.13
CA ASP A 67 -38.01 -22.91 14.89
C ASP A 67 -36.66 -22.99 14.17
N SER A 68 -36.35 -24.13 13.54
CA SER A 68 -35.14 -24.27 12.72
C SER A 68 -35.16 -23.36 11.50
N ILE A 69 -36.30 -23.18 10.83
CA ILE A 69 -36.44 -22.28 9.68
C ILE A 69 -36.32 -20.82 10.15
N ARG A 70 -36.95 -20.46 11.27
CA ARG A 70 -36.82 -19.12 11.87
C ARG A 70 -35.37 -18.81 12.20
N ALA A 71 -34.67 -19.72 12.88
CA ALA A 71 -33.25 -19.56 13.19
C ALA A 71 -32.39 -19.37 11.93
N GLN A 72 -32.62 -20.16 10.88
CA GLN A 72 -31.91 -20.02 9.61
C GLN A 72 -32.21 -18.68 8.92
N LEU A 73 -33.46 -18.20 8.99
CA LEU A 73 -33.84 -16.92 8.42
C LEU A 73 -33.24 -15.74 9.20
N ASP A 74 -33.21 -15.83 10.53
CA ASP A 74 -32.56 -14.84 11.40
C ASP A 74 -31.05 -14.80 11.16
N GLU A 75 -30.41 -15.96 11.01
CA GLU A 75 -28.99 -16.04 10.66
C GLU A 75 -28.72 -15.48 9.26
N ALA A 76 -29.55 -15.79 8.27
CA ALA A 76 -29.41 -15.26 6.91
C ALA A 76 -29.60 -13.74 6.86
N THR A 77 -30.57 -13.20 7.61
CA THR A 77 -30.78 -11.74 7.70
C THR A 77 -29.63 -11.05 8.40
N LYS A 78 -29.11 -11.64 9.49
CA LYS A 78 -27.90 -11.14 10.16
C LYS A 78 -26.69 -11.15 9.23
N LEU A 79 -26.45 -12.25 8.53
CA LEU A 79 -25.32 -12.37 7.59
C LEU A 79 -25.45 -11.36 6.44
N ARG A 80 -26.67 -11.12 5.95
CA ARG A 80 -26.93 -10.08 4.96
C ARG A 80 -26.63 -8.69 5.50
N ALA A 81 -27.06 -8.38 6.72
CA ALA A 81 -26.78 -7.09 7.36
C ALA A 81 -25.28 -6.88 7.57
N GLU A 82 -24.55 -7.93 7.98
CA GLU A 82 -23.09 -7.90 8.12
C GLU A 82 -22.40 -7.69 6.75
N ALA A 83 -22.87 -8.36 5.70
CA ALA A 83 -22.33 -8.18 4.35
C ALA A 83 -22.60 -6.77 3.79
N GLU A 84 -23.80 -6.22 4.02
CA GLU A 84 -24.15 -4.85 3.62
C GLU A 84 -23.32 -3.82 4.41
N ALA A 85 -23.12 -4.02 5.72
CA ALA A 85 -22.26 -3.18 6.54
C ALA A 85 -20.79 -3.23 6.09
N LEU A 86 -20.28 -4.43 5.81
CA LEU A 86 -18.92 -4.63 5.32
C LEU A 86 -18.72 -3.95 3.96
N LYS A 87 -19.68 -4.11 3.04
CA LYS A 87 -19.66 -3.43 1.73
C LYS A 87 -19.59 -1.91 1.91
N ALA A 88 -20.44 -1.33 2.75
CA ALA A 88 -20.43 0.11 3.03
C ALA A 88 -19.08 0.57 3.61
N GLU A 89 -18.50 -0.22 4.53
CA GLU A 89 -17.18 0.06 5.09
C GLU A 89 -16.08 0.05 4.01
N TYR A 90 -16.10 -0.93 3.10
CA TYR A 90 -15.14 -0.99 1.99
C TYR A 90 -15.33 0.15 0.97
N GLU A 91 -16.57 0.56 0.68
CA GLU A 91 -16.84 1.70 -0.18
C GLU A 91 -16.29 3.00 0.42
N VAL A 92 -16.49 3.21 1.73
CA VAL A 92 -15.91 4.34 2.46
C VAL A 92 -14.38 4.25 2.43
N LYS A 93 -13.80 3.09 2.75
CA LYS A 93 -12.33 2.88 2.73
C LYS A 93 -11.72 3.11 1.36
N ALA A 94 -12.40 2.69 0.29
CA ALA A 94 -11.94 2.93 -1.08
C ALA A 94 -11.98 4.43 -1.42
N ALA A 95 -13.05 5.12 -1.02
CA ALA A 95 -13.16 6.56 -1.22
C ALA A 95 -12.13 7.36 -0.41
N THR A 96 -11.85 6.96 0.84
CA THR A 96 -10.80 7.59 1.66
C THR A 96 -9.41 7.30 1.10
N ALA A 97 -9.12 6.08 0.68
CA ALA A 97 -7.84 5.72 0.06
C ALA A 97 -7.57 6.53 -1.22
N GLY A 98 -8.60 6.77 -2.05
CA GLY A 98 -8.48 7.65 -3.22
C GLY A 98 -8.10 9.08 -2.83
N LYS A 99 -8.78 9.66 -1.84
CA LYS A 99 -8.48 11.00 -1.33
C LYS A 99 -7.09 11.10 -0.69
N GLU A 100 -6.68 10.08 0.07
CA GLU A 100 -5.35 10.01 0.67
C GLU A 100 -4.27 9.93 -0.41
N ALA A 101 -4.46 9.13 -1.44
CA ALA A 101 -3.54 9.06 -2.57
C ALA A 101 -3.41 10.41 -3.30
N GLU A 102 -4.53 11.10 -3.56
CA GLU A 102 -4.52 12.45 -4.12
C GLU A 102 -3.80 13.45 -3.22
N ALA A 103 -4.03 13.40 -1.90
CA ALA A 103 -3.35 14.23 -0.93
C ALA A 103 -1.84 13.97 -0.89
N ILE A 104 -1.42 12.70 -0.92
CA ILE A 104 -0.01 12.31 -1.01
C ILE A 104 0.62 12.86 -2.29
N LEU A 105 -0.05 12.73 -3.44
CA LEU A 105 0.44 13.26 -4.72
C LEU A 105 0.56 14.79 -4.69
N ALA A 106 -0.44 15.49 -4.15
CA ALA A 106 -0.41 16.94 -4.02
C ALA A 106 0.74 17.40 -3.10
N HIS A 107 0.92 16.73 -1.96
CA HIS A 107 2.01 17.00 -1.02
C HIS A 107 3.37 16.76 -1.69
N ALA A 108 3.56 15.61 -2.33
CA ALA A 108 4.81 15.27 -3.01
C ALA A 108 5.15 16.28 -4.13
N ARG A 109 4.15 16.76 -4.88
CA ARG A 109 4.36 17.81 -5.89
C ARG A 109 4.77 19.14 -5.26
N SER A 110 4.11 19.53 -4.16
CA SER A 110 4.46 20.73 -3.41
C SER A 110 5.88 20.65 -2.87
N GLU A 111 6.25 19.55 -2.22
CA GLU A 111 7.60 19.32 -1.71
C GLU A 111 8.65 19.32 -2.84
N ALA A 112 8.38 18.63 -3.95
CA ALA A 112 9.28 18.64 -5.09
C ALA A 112 9.51 20.07 -5.64
N SER A 113 8.44 20.87 -5.73
CA SER A 113 8.55 22.26 -6.16
C SER A 113 9.39 23.11 -5.19
N SER A 114 9.21 22.92 -3.87
CA SER A 114 10.00 23.60 -2.84
C SER A 114 11.47 23.17 -2.87
N ILE A 115 11.76 21.89 -3.07
CA ILE A 115 13.13 21.37 -3.20
C ILE A 115 13.82 21.97 -4.43
N VAL A 116 13.13 22.04 -5.57
CA VAL A 116 13.69 22.64 -6.79
C VAL A 116 13.95 24.14 -6.58
N ALA A 117 13.01 24.87 -5.97
CA ALA A 117 13.20 26.29 -5.66
C ALA A 117 14.39 26.52 -4.72
N GLN A 118 14.50 25.72 -3.66
CA GLN A 118 15.63 25.79 -2.73
C GLN A 118 16.95 25.45 -3.44
N ALA A 119 16.99 24.39 -4.25
CA ALA A 119 18.16 23.99 -5.00
C ALA A 119 18.62 25.08 -5.99
N GLN A 120 17.68 25.80 -6.63
CA GLN A 120 18.01 26.94 -7.48
C GLN A 120 18.62 28.09 -6.67
N SER A 121 18.01 28.45 -5.53
CA SER A 121 18.54 29.49 -4.62
C SER A 121 19.95 29.15 -4.11
N ASP A 122 20.15 27.90 -3.70
CA ASP A 122 21.45 27.42 -3.22
C ASP A 122 22.48 27.40 -4.34
N ALA A 123 22.11 26.96 -5.55
CA ALA A 123 22.98 26.99 -6.71
C ALA A 123 23.40 28.43 -7.06
N GLN A 124 22.47 29.38 -7.03
CA GLN A 124 22.77 30.79 -7.29
C GLN A 124 23.72 31.36 -6.23
N THR A 125 23.47 31.09 -4.95
CA THR A 125 24.37 31.47 -3.86
C THR A 125 25.77 30.87 -4.02
N LEU A 126 25.86 29.60 -4.45
CA LEU A 126 27.14 28.94 -4.71
C LEU A 126 27.90 29.56 -5.88
N ILE A 127 27.19 29.93 -6.95
CA ILE A 127 27.77 30.60 -8.11
C ILE A 127 28.30 31.97 -7.71
N GLU A 128 27.52 32.78 -6.99
CA GLU A 128 27.97 34.09 -6.50
C GLU A 128 29.20 33.99 -5.61
N ARG A 129 29.19 33.04 -4.66
CA ARG A 129 30.35 32.80 -3.79
C ARG A 129 31.58 32.38 -4.58
N ARG A 130 31.42 31.52 -5.59
CA ARG A 130 32.52 31.11 -6.48
C ARG A 130 33.03 32.26 -7.33
N GLY A 131 32.14 33.12 -7.81
CA GLY A 131 32.48 34.36 -8.53
C GLY A 131 33.37 35.26 -7.68
N ARG A 132 32.92 35.60 -6.46
CA ARG A 132 33.70 36.42 -5.52
C ARG A 132 35.06 35.81 -5.20
N MET A 133 35.12 34.50 -4.93
CA MET A 133 36.41 33.82 -4.69
C MET A 133 37.34 33.88 -5.91
N ALA A 134 36.81 33.85 -7.14
CA ALA A 134 37.61 33.98 -8.34
C ALA A 134 38.11 35.42 -8.52
N GLU A 135 37.25 36.41 -8.30
CA GLU A 135 37.59 37.84 -8.31
C GLU A 135 38.69 38.15 -7.27
N ASP A 136 38.53 37.66 -6.04
CA ASP A 136 39.52 37.83 -4.96
C ASP A 136 40.88 37.21 -5.34
N LYS A 137 40.87 36.03 -5.99
CA LYS A 137 42.09 35.38 -6.47
C LYS A 137 42.75 36.16 -7.60
N ILE A 138 41.96 36.70 -8.54
CA ILE A 138 42.47 37.55 -9.62
C ILE A 138 43.11 38.81 -9.02
N ALA A 139 42.41 39.50 -8.11
CA ALA A 139 42.93 40.70 -7.46
C ALA A 139 44.20 40.42 -6.62
N ALA A 140 44.30 39.26 -6.00
CA ALA A 140 45.52 38.83 -5.31
C ALA A 140 46.67 38.57 -6.29
N ALA A 141 46.40 37.87 -7.40
CA ALA A 141 47.38 37.57 -8.44
C ALA A 141 47.87 38.86 -9.15
N GLU A 142 46.98 39.79 -9.44
CA GLU A 142 47.33 41.10 -10.02
C GLU A 142 48.26 41.89 -9.10
N ARG A 143 47.94 41.96 -7.80
CA ARG A 143 48.82 42.62 -6.82
C ARG A 143 50.20 41.96 -6.75
N ALA A 144 50.25 40.63 -6.77
CA ALA A 144 51.51 39.89 -6.77
C ALA A 144 52.32 40.15 -8.06
N ALA A 145 51.68 40.11 -9.23
CA ALA A 145 52.32 40.38 -10.51
C ALA A 145 52.86 41.82 -10.59
N LEU A 146 52.09 42.81 -10.13
CA LEU A 146 52.54 44.20 -10.05
C LEU A 146 53.74 44.36 -9.10
N ALA A 147 53.74 43.67 -7.96
CA ALA A 147 54.86 43.69 -7.04
C ALA A 147 56.12 43.04 -7.67
N GLU A 148 55.96 41.94 -8.39
CA GLU A 148 57.05 41.26 -9.10
C GLU A 148 57.66 42.14 -10.20
N VAL A 149 56.83 42.81 -11.01
CA VAL A 149 57.30 43.74 -12.04
C VAL A 149 58.06 44.91 -11.43
N ARG A 150 57.56 45.48 -10.33
CA ARG A 150 58.27 46.55 -9.60
C ARG A 150 59.60 46.09 -9.04
N ALA A 151 59.65 44.88 -8.47
CA ALA A 151 60.88 44.31 -7.96
C ALA A 151 61.92 44.11 -9.09
N LYS A 152 61.52 43.51 -10.22
CA LYS A 152 62.39 43.33 -11.39
C LYS A 152 62.87 44.67 -11.97
N ALA A 153 62.00 45.68 -12.03
CA ALA A 153 62.38 47.02 -12.48
C ALA A 153 63.38 47.68 -11.53
N ALA A 154 63.18 47.56 -10.21
CA ALA A 154 64.10 48.08 -9.21
C ALA A 154 65.47 47.36 -9.27
N GLU A 155 65.48 46.05 -9.44
CA GLU A 155 66.70 45.26 -9.62
C GLU A 155 67.45 45.65 -10.90
N ALA A 156 66.76 45.78 -12.02
CA ALA A 156 67.35 46.23 -13.28
C ALA A 156 67.92 47.66 -13.18
N ALA A 157 67.19 48.57 -12.53
CA ALA A 157 67.65 49.94 -12.30
C ALA A 157 68.89 49.97 -11.38
N ALA A 158 68.89 49.18 -10.31
CA ALA A 158 70.02 49.06 -9.39
C ALA A 158 71.25 48.46 -10.10
N ALA A 159 71.08 47.42 -10.92
CA ALA A 159 72.15 46.82 -11.71
C ALA A 159 72.72 47.80 -12.75
N ALA A 160 71.86 48.57 -13.43
CA ALA A 160 72.29 49.62 -14.36
C ALA A 160 73.04 50.75 -13.65
N ALA A 161 72.55 51.20 -12.50
CA ALA A 161 73.22 52.20 -11.67
C ALA A 161 74.58 51.70 -11.19
N ALA A 162 74.67 50.46 -10.67
CA ALA A 162 75.93 49.83 -10.28
C ALA A 162 76.93 49.77 -11.44
N THR A 163 76.47 49.41 -12.64
CA THR A 163 77.31 49.39 -13.85
C THR A 163 77.81 50.78 -14.23
N LEU A 164 76.95 51.81 -14.18
CA LEU A 164 77.32 53.19 -14.49
C LEU A 164 78.32 53.74 -13.48
N ILE A 165 78.10 53.47 -12.19
CA ILE A 165 79.02 53.83 -11.11
C ILE A 165 80.38 53.16 -11.38
N ALA A 166 80.41 51.85 -11.62
CA ALA A 166 81.66 51.12 -11.89
C ALA A 166 82.44 51.66 -13.11
N ARG A 167 81.74 52.16 -14.14
CA ARG A 167 82.38 52.77 -15.32
C ARG A 167 82.91 54.19 -15.08
N ASN A 168 82.24 54.96 -14.22
CA ASN A 168 82.57 56.35 -13.94
C ASN A 168 83.39 56.53 -12.65
N HIS A 169 83.63 55.47 -11.87
CA HIS A 169 84.46 55.50 -10.68
C HIS A 169 85.94 55.52 -11.06
N GLY A 170 86.64 56.57 -10.67
CA GLY A 170 88.09 56.67 -10.71
C GLY A 170 88.62 57.33 -9.43
N ALA A 171 89.95 57.39 -9.29
CA ALA A 171 90.64 57.86 -8.08
C ALA A 171 90.21 59.27 -7.60
N GLU A 172 89.76 60.14 -8.51
CA GLU A 172 89.27 61.48 -8.19
C GLU A 172 87.89 61.46 -7.51
N ALA A 173 87.01 60.56 -7.92
CA ALA A 173 85.69 60.35 -7.31
C ALA A 173 85.80 59.67 -5.94
N ASP A 174 86.75 58.73 -5.77
CA ASP A 174 87.05 58.09 -4.48
C ASP A 174 87.50 59.12 -3.44
N LYS A 175 88.40 60.03 -3.83
CA LYS A 175 88.91 61.07 -2.94
C LYS A 175 87.80 62.01 -2.46
N ALA A 176 86.92 62.45 -3.36
CA ALA A 176 85.78 63.29 -3.01
C ALA A 176 84.78 62.58 -2.07
N LEU A 177 84.54 61.28 -2.27
CA LEU A 177 83.70 60.47 -1.39
C LEU A 177 84.31 60.32 0.01
N VAL A 178 85.61 60.06 0.10
CA VAL A 178 86.35 59.98 1.37
C VAL A 178 86.33 61.31 2.10
N ASP A 179 86.62 62.42 1.42
CA ASP A 179 86.58 63.76 2.03
C ASP A 179 85.16 64.12 2.52
N SER A 180 84.10 63.76 1.78
CA SER A 180 82.71 64.00 2.19
C SER A 180 82.26 63.12 3.37
N THR A 181 82.70 61.87 3.43
CA THR A 181 82.40 60.96 4.56
C THR A 181 83.15 61.38 5.81
N ILE A 182 84.43 61.78 5.69
CA ILE A 182 85.19 62.39 6.80
C ILE A 182 84.49 63.69 7.28
N ALA A 183 84.04 64.55 6.37
CA ALA A 183 83.31 65.76 6.74
C ALA A 183 81.95 65.49 7.42
N SER A 184 81.21 64.49 6.96
CA SER A 184 79.94 64.05 7.56
C SER A 184 80.14 63.47 8.97
N LEU A 185 81.12 62.58 9.15
CA LEU A 185 81.46 62.03 10.46
C LEU A 185 82.00 63.11 11.41
N GLY A 186 82.81 64.05 10.91
CA GLY A 186 83.29 65.20 11.67
C GLY A 186 82.23 66.29 11.95
N THR A 187 81.07 66.20 11.32
CA THR A 187 79.89 67.04 11.62
C THR A 187 79.02 66.36 12.68
N SER A 188 78.71 65.06 12.53
CA SER A 188 77.99 64.29 13.54
C SER A 188 78.75 64.18 14.87
N GLY A 189 80.08 64.12 14.85
CA GLY A 189 80.92 64.09 16.06
C GLY A 189 81.08 65.43 16.79
N ARG A 190 80.57 66.55 16.22
CA ARG A 190 80.65 67.89 16.81
C ARG A 190 79.31 68.37 17.39
N LEU A 191 78.25 67.59 17.17
CA LEU A 191 76.88 67.86 17.63
C LEU A 191 76.50 67.03 18.88
N ASN A 192 77.46 66.31 19.46
CA ASN A 192 77.45 65.75 20.82
C ASN A 192 78.55 66.42 21.64
#